data_AF-A0AAP1ED19-F1
#
_entry.id   AF-A0AAP1ED19-F1
#
_cell.length_a   1.000
_cell.length_b   1.000
_cell.length_c   1.000
_cell.angle_alpha   90.00
_cell.angle_beta   90.00
_cell.angle_gamma   90.00
#
_symmetry.space_group_name_H-M   'P 1'
#
loop_
_entity.id
_entity.type
_entity.pdbx_description
1 polymer ?
#
loop_
_entity_poly.entity_id
_entity_poly.type
_entity_poly.pdbx_seq_one_letter_code
_entity_poly.pdbx_strand_id
1 'polypeptide(L)' 'MLTGEAKVVIENGQLHIENLKKMRLTVDQLEMQLRLHGVTGIQDVKIATLEANG' A
#
# COMPACT_ATOMS: atom_id res chain seq x y z
N MET A 1 17.74 -13.73 6.61
CA MET A 1 16.65 -13.62 5.61
C MET A 1 15.65 -12.63 6.16
N LEU A 2 15.60 -11.40 5.64
CA LEU A 2 14.54 -10.44 5.98
C LEU A 2 13.41 -10.64 4.97
N THR A 3 12.62 -11.70 5.13
CA THR A 3 11.33 -11.79 4.46
C THR A 3 10.36 -10.98 5.30
N GLY A 4 10.28 -9.68 5.03
CA GLY A 4 9.26 -8.84 5.65
C GLY A 4 7.88 -9.35 5.23
N GLU A 5 7.02 -9.70 6.18
CA GLU A 5 5.67 -10.15 5.88
C GLU A 5 4.92 -9.07 5.09
N ALA A 6 4.32 -9.46 3.97
CA ALA A 6 3.47 -8.59 3.18
C ALA A 6 2.26 -8.13 4.02
N LYS A 7 1.95 -6.83 3.97
CA LYS A 7 0.78 -6.25 4.63
C LYS A 7 -0.19 -5.68 3.62
N VAL A 8 -1.47 -5.94 3.82
CA VAL A 8 -2.54 -5.31 3.05
C VAL A 8 -2.59 -3.83 3.42
N VAL A 9 -2.48 -2.95 2.42
CA VAL A 9 -2.54 -1.50 2.59
C VAL A 9 -3.78 -0.88 1.95
N ILE A 10 -4.38 -1.56 0.97
CA ILE A 10 -5.69 -1.23 0.41
C ILE A 10 -6.52 -2.50 0.28
N GLU A 11 -7.80 -2.43 0.65
CA GLU A 11 -8.78 -3.48 0.42
C GLU A 11 -10.12 -2.85 0.03
N ASN A 12 -10.67 -3.26 -1.12
CA ASN A 12 -11.93 -2.76 -1.67
C ASN A 12 -12.07 -1.22 -1.62
N GLY A 13 -11.03 -0.52 -2.07
CA GLY A 13 -11.01 0.95 -2.08
C GLY A 13 -10.79 1.62 -0.73
N GLN A 14 -10.50 0.87 0.34
CA GLN A 14 -10.26 1.41 1.68
C GLN A 14 -8.81 1.27 2.10
N LEU A 15 -8.24 2.33 2.66
CA LEU A 15 -6.87 2.34 3.18
C LEU A 15 -6.79 1.69 4.55
N HIS A 16 -5.83 0.77 4.71
CA HIS A 16 -5.43 0.23 6.00
C HIS A 16 -4.35 1.12 6.64
N ILE A 17 -4.77 2.29 7.13
CA ILE A 17 -3.88 3.34 7.68
C ILE A 17 -2.92 2.82 8.77
N GLU A 18 -3.38 1.88 9.60
CA GLU A 18 -2.55 1.29 10.65
C GLU A 18 -1.39 0.45 10.08
N ASN A 19 -1.58 -0.20 8.92
CA ASN A 19 -0.51 -0.93 8.26
C ASN A 19 0.49 0.02 7.61
N LEU A 20 0.01 1.11 7.00
CA LEU A 20 0.86 2.18 6.48
C LEU A 20 1.76 2.79 7.56
N LYS A 21 1.20 3.10 8.73
CA LYS A 21 1.96 3.59 9.90
C LYS A 21 3.03 2.59 10.35
N LYS A 22 2.69 1.31 10.47
CA LYS A 22 3.64 0.24 10.85
C LYS A 22 4.78 0.10 9.84
N MET A 23 4.53 0.42 8.58
CA MET A 23 5.50 0.39 7.50
C MET A 23 6.23 1.72 7.28
N ARG A 24 5.89 2.77 8.05
CA ARG A 24 6.39 4.14 7.87
C ARG A 24 6.19 4.68 6.45
N LEU A 25 5.10 4.28 5.80
CA LEU A 25 4.70 4.72 4.47
C LEU A 25 3.58 5.77 4.60
N THR A 26 3.70 6.88 3.88
CA THR A 26 2.63 7.88 3.81
C THR A 26 1.61 7.52 2.73
N VAL A 27 0.41 8.10 2.82
CA VAL A 27 -0.62 7.94 1.78
C VAL A 27 -0.12 8.49 0.44
N ASP A 28 0.54 9.65 0.44
CA ASP A 28 1.09 10.25 -0.78
C ASP A 28 2.09 9.34 -1.51
N GLN A 29 2.93 8.61 -0.75
CA GLN A 29 3.88 7.64 -1.30
C GLN A 29 3.15 6.45 -1.93
N LEU A 30 2.12 5.93 -1.25
CA LEU A 30 1.29 4.86 -1.80
C LEU A 30 0.57 5.31 -3.08
N GLU A 31 -0.06 6.48 -3.08
CA GLU A 31 -0.75 7.01 -4.25
C GLU A 31 0.23 7.29 -5.41
N MET A 32 1.44 7.75 -5.12
CA MET A 32 2.48 7.89 -6.14
C MET A 32 2.81 6.56 -6.80
N GLN A 33 2.96 5.48 -6.01
CA GLN A 33 3.18 4.14 -6.56
C GLN A 33 2.00 3.65 -7.40
N LEU A 34 0.76 3.88 -6.95
CA LEU A 34 -0.43 3.55 -7.72
C LEU A 34 -0.45 4.27 -9.08
N ARG A 35 -0.16 5.58 -9.09
CA ARG A 35 -0.08 6.38 -10.33
C ARG A 35 0.98 5.86 -11.29
N LEU A 36 2.15 5.46 -10.78
CA LEU A 36 3.22 4.86 -11.61
C LEU A 36 2.78 3.56 -12.29
N HIS A 37 1.81 2.85 -11.71
CA HIS A 37 1.23 1.62 -12.25
C HIS A 37 -0.10 1.87 -13.00
N GLY A 38 -0.42 3.13 -13.31
CA GLY A 38 -1.63 3.49 -14.07
C GLY A 38 -2.93 3.45 -13.26
N VAL A 39 -2.85 3.32 -11.93
CA VAL A 39 -4.02 3.38 -11.05
C VAL A 39 -4.25 4.83 -10.61
N THR A 40 -5.39 5.39 -11.01
CA THR A 40 -5.72 6.81 -10.79
C THR A 40 -6.37 7.11 -9.45
N GLY A 41 -6.94 6.10 -8.79
CA GLY A 41 -7.64 6.26 -7.52
C GLY A 41 -7.58 5.00 -6.66
N ILE A 42 -7.58 5.18 -5.35
CA ILE A 42 -7.59 4.08 -4.38
C ILE A 42 -8.88 3.26 -4.50
N GLN A 43 -10.00 3.92 -4.81
CA GLN A 43 -11.32 3.29 -4.98
C GLN A 43 -11.35 2.20 -6.06
N ASP A 44 -10.44 2.26 -7.03
CA ASP A 44 -10.34 1.29 -8.14
C ASP A 44 -9.53 0.04 -7.73
N VAL A 45 -8.94 0.04 -6.54
CA VAL A 45 -8.07 -1.02 -6.04
C VAL A 45 -8.85 -2.02 -5.21
N LYS A 46 -8.96 -3.24 -5.71
CA LYS A 46 -9.53 -4.36 -4.93
C LYS A 46 -8.61 -4.79 -3.79
N ILE A 47 -7.31 -4.91 -4.05
CA ILE A 47 -6.31 -5.25 -3.04
C ILE A 47 -4.95 -4.65 -3.43
N ALA A 48 -4.24 -4.08 -2.45
CA ALA A 48 -2.83 -3.76 -2.57
C ALA A 48 -2.10 -4.26 -1.32
N THR A 49 -0.97 -4.94 -1.55
CA THR A 49 -0.09 -5.43 -0.49
C THR A 49 1.31 -4.86 -0.68
N LEU A 50 1.97 -4.54 0.42
CA LEU A 50 3.36 -4.09 0.41
C LEU A 50 4.21 -4.95 1.32
N GLU A 51 5.41 -5.28 0.86
CA GLU A 51 6.44 -5.91 1.67
C GLU A 51 7.33 -4.84 2.28
N ALA A 52 7.76 -5.04 3.53
CA ALA A 52 8.79 -4.19 4.09
C ALA A 52 10.10 -4.54 3.40
N ASN A 53 10.56 -3.69 2.48
CA ASN A 53 11.91 -3.78 1.96
C ASN A 53 12.87 -3.69 3.16
N GLY A 54 13.67 -4.74 3.37
CA GLY A 54 14.71 -4.76 4.40
C GLY A 54 15.77 -3.70 4.17
#